data_AF-A0A434ETG7-F1
#
_entry.id   AF-A0A434ETG7-F1
#
_cell.length_a   1.000
_cell.length_b   1.000
_cell.length_c   1.000
_cell.angle_alpha   90.00
_cell.angle_beta   90.00
_cell.angle_gamma   90.00
#
_symmetry.space_group_name_H-M   'P 1'
#
loop_
_entity.id
_entity.type
_entity.pdbx_description
1 polymer ?
#
loop_
_entity_poly.entity_id
_entity_poly.type
_entity_poly.pdbx_seq_one_letter_code
_entity_poly.pdbx_strand_id
1 'polypeptide(L)'
;MPITLLDGILVGFTLVSAMLAMVRGFSREVLSVVSWAAAAAAAFFFYKPVLPYVQPYIDNDKIAMAASAGIVFLIALIVVSVITMKLADWIIDSRIGALDRTLGFLYGAARGVLVVAVALLFFNWLAGAKAPAWIANAKSRPLLE
;
A
#
# COMPACT_ATOMS: atom_id res chain seq x y z
N MET A 1 -20.37 9.87 -26.66
CA MET A 1 -20.84 8.80 -25.76
C MET A 1 -20.89 9.37 -24.34
N PRO A 2 -21.97 9.13 -23.57
CA PRO A 2 -22.11 9.68 -22.22
C PRO A 2 -21.11 9.04 -21.24
N ILE A 3 -20.77 9.77 -20.17
CA ILE A 3 -19.95 9.28 -19.05
C ILE A 3 -20.60 8.03 -18.46
N THR A 4 -19.85 6.93 -18.35
CA THR A 4 -20.36 5.68 -17.76
C THR A 4 -20.22 5.68 -16.25
N LEU A 5 -20.92 4.77 -15.57
CA LEU A 5 -20.79 4.60 -14.12
C LEU A 5 -19.33 4.29 -13.71
N LEU A 6 -18.60 3.52 -14.54
CA LEU A 6 -17.20 3.21 -14.28
C LEU A 6 -16.31 4.46 -14.35
N ASP A 7 -16.55 5.34 -15.33
CA ASP A 7 -15.82 6.60 -15.45
C ASP A 7 -16.05 7.50 -14.22
N GLY A 8 -17.29 7.53 -13.71
CA GLY A 8 -17.64 8.25 -12.49
C GLY A 8 -16.97 7.67 -11.24
N ILE A 9 -16.96 6.33 -11.11
CA ILE A 9 -16.27 5.63 -10.00
C ILE A 9 -14.77 5.92 -10.05
N LEU A 10 -14.13 5.81 -11.22
CA LEU A 10 -12.71 6.08 -11.37
C LEU A 10 -12.38 7.49 -10.93
N VAL A 11 -13.06 8.51 -11.48
CA VAL A 11 -12.79 9.90 -11.16
C VAL A 11 -13.04 10.18 -9.67
N GLY A 12 -14.19 9.75 -9.13
CA GLY A 12 -14.52 9.95 -7.73
C GLY A 12 -13.50 9.30 -6.78
N PHE A 13 -13.19 8.02 -7.01
CA PHE A 13 -12.25 7.27 -6.18
C PHE A 13 -10.82 7.84 -6.27
N THR A 14 -10.35 8.13 -7.48
CA THR A 14 -9.03 8.72 -7.71
C THR A 14 -8.91 10.09 -7.06
N LEU A 15 -9.93 10.94 -7.15
CA LEU A 15 -9.93 12.26 -6.50
C LEU A 15 -9.90 12.14 -4.98
N VAL A 16 -10.72 11.26 -4.39
CA VAL A 16 -10.71 11.02 -2.94
C VAL A 16 -9.35 10.49 -2.50
N SER A 17 -8.80 9.51 -3.21
CA SER A 17 -7.46 8.95 -2.94
C SER A 17 -6.37 10.02 -3.02
N ALA A 18 -6.41 10.88 -4.05
CA ALA A 18 -5.47 11.98 -4.22
C ALA A 18 -5.58 13.03 -3.10
N MET A 19 -6.80 13.42 -2.72
CA MET A 19 -7.03 14.36 -1.61
C MET A 19 -6.57 13.79 -0.27
N LEU A 20 -6.88 12.53 0.03
CA LEU A 20 -6.44 11.88 1.27
C LEU A 20 -4.91 11.78 1.35
N ALA A 21 -4.25 11.44 0.24
CA ALA A 21 -2.79 11.38 0.17
C ALA A 21 -2.15 12.78 0.24
N MET A 22 -2.79 13.81 -0.32
CA MET A 22 -2.35 15.21 -0.19
C MET A 22 -2.37 15.67 1.26
N VAL A 23 -3.42 15.33 2.03
CA VAL A 23 -3.53 15.68 3.46
C VAL A 23 -2.49 14.93 4.29
N ARG A 24 -2.23 13.66 3.96
CA ARG A 24 -1.23 12.83 4.66
C ARG A 24 0.22 13.21 4.33
N GLY A 25 0.49 13.59 3.09
CA GLY A 25 1.84 13.85 2.58
C GLY A 25 2.48 12.63 1.91
N PHE A 26 3.22 12.85 0.83
CA PHE A 26 3.91 11.80 0.06
C PHE A 26 4.92 11.04 0.91
N SER A 27 5.70 11.75 1.70
CA SER A 27 6.76 11.17 2.52
C SER A 27 6.20 10.13 3.48
N ARG A 28 5.03 10.39 4.09
CA ARG A 28 4.38 9.41 4.98
C ARG A 28 4.00 8.13 4.24
N GLU A 29 3.44 8.23 3.04
CA GLU A 29 3.04 7.07 2.24
C GLU A 29 4.27 6.25 1.82
N VAL A 30 5.32 6.89 1.30
CA VAL A 30 6.56 6.20 0.89
C VAL A 30 7.28 5.58 2.08
N LEU A 31 7.45 6.34 3.16
CA LEU A 31 8.15 5.87 4.34
C LEU A 31 7.41 4.71 5.04
N SER A 32 6.08 4.67 4.96
CA SER A 32 5.30 3.51 5.41
C SER A 32 5.67 2.25 4.62
N VAL A 33 5.71 2.33 3.28
CA VAL A 33 6.12 1.21 2.42
C VAL A 33 7.57 0.79 2.70
N VAL A 34 8.48 1.75 2.87
CA VAL A 34 9.88 1.49 3.26
C VAL A 34 9.95 0.77 4.62
N SER A 35 9.09 1.14 5.58
CA SER A 35 9.07 0.51 6.91
C SER A 35 8.68 -0.97 6.83
N TRP A 36 7.70 -1.32 5.99
CA TRP A 36 7.33 -2.71 5.70
C TRP A 36 8.48 -3.49 5.05
N ALA A 37 9.14 -2.91 4.05
CA ALA A 37 10.28 -3.55 3.38
C ALA A 37 11.47 -3.76 4.32
N ALA A 38 11.81 -2.75 5.13
CA ALA A 38 12.88 -2.83 6.12
C ALA A 38 12.57 -3.86 7.22
N ALA A 39 11.32 -3.94 7.69
CA ALA A 39 10.88 -4.94 8.65
C ALA A 39 10.97 -6.36 8.08
N ALA A 40 10.58 -6.55 6.82
CA ALA A 40 10.70 -7.84 6.14
C ALA A 40 12.17 -8.26 5.99
N ALA A 41 13.04 -7.32 5.62
CA ALA A 41 14.49 -7.57 5.56
C ALA A 41 15.05 -7.94 6.95
N ALA A 42 14.65 -7.20 7.99
CA ALA A 42 15.06 -7.51 9.36
C ALA A 42 14.60 -8.91 9.79
N ALA A 43 13.36 -9.29 9.51
CA ALA A 43 12.86 -10.64 9.76
C ALA A 43 13.70 -11.71 9.06
N PHE A 44 14.05 -11.49 7.79
CA PHE A 44 14.85 -12.42 7.02
C PHE A 44 16.28 -12.61 7.58
N PHE A 45 16.92 -11.53 8.04
CA PHE A 45 18.29 -11.59 8.56
C PHE A 45 18.37 -12.00 10.04
N PHE A 46 17.38 -11.65 10.86
CA PHE A 46 17.47 -11.76 12.33
C PHE A 46 16.54 -12.82 12.95
N TYR A 47 15.81 -13.64 12.16
CA TYR A 47 14.98 -14.71 12.76
C TYR A 47 15.82 -15.78 13.50
N LYS A 48 17.04 -16.09 13.02
CA LYS A 48 17.88 -17.16 13.58
C LYS A 48 18.26 -16.93 15.05
N PRO A 49 18.72 -15.73 15.47
CA PRO A 49 18.92 -15.42 16.88
C PRO A 49 17.68 -15.55 17.76
N VAL A 50 16.47 -15.38 17.21
CA VAL A 50 15.21 -15.47 17.96
C VAL A 50 14.72 -16.92 18.09
N LEU A 51 15.09 -17.78 17.15
CA LEU A 51 14.64 -19.17 17.08
C LEU A 51 14.82 -19.99 18.37
N PRO A 52 15.96 -19.95 19.09
CA PRO A 52 16.15 -20.71 20.33
C PRO A 52 15.19 -20.31 21.46
N TYR A 53 14.65 -19.09 21.42
CA TYR A 53 13.68 -18.61 22.41
C TYR A 53 12.26 -19.07 22.09
N VAL A 54 11.98 -19.44 20.84
CA VAL A 54 10.65 -19.84 20.36
C VAL A 54 10.52 -21.37 20.30
N GLN A 55 11.59 -22.08 19.93
CA GLN A 55 11.61 -23.54 19.83
C GLN A 55 11.08 -24.28 21.08
N PRO A 56 11.33 -23.84 22.33
CA PRO A 56 10.78 -24.51 23.51
C PRO A 56 9.25 -24.51 23.60
N TYR A 57 8.57 -23.64 22.84
CA TYR A 57 7.12 -23.48 22.88
C TYR A 57 6.41 -24.01 21.61
N ILE A 58 7.17 -24.38 20.57
CA ILE A 58 6.62 -24.81 19.28
C ILE A 58 7.39 -26.03 18.77
N ASP A 59 6.74 -27.19 18.77
CA ASP A 59 7.36 -28.46 18.38
C ASP A 59 7.71 -28.55 16.88
N ASN A 60 6.99 -27.81 16.03
CA ASN A 60 7.21 -27.84 14.58
C ASN A 60 8.24 -26.79 14.15
N ASP A 61 9.40 -27.24 13.67
CA ASP A 61 10.50 -26.37 13.25
C ASP A 61 10.11 -25.29 12.23
N LYS A 62 9.24 -25.62 11.26
CA LYS A 62 8.79 -24.65 10.25
C LYS A 62 7.92 -23.57 10.88
N ILE A 63 7.07 -23.95 11.83
CA ILE A 63 6.21 -22.99 12.56
C ILE A 63 7.06 -22.17 13.51
N ALA A 64 8.03 -22.76 14.21
CA ALA A 64 8.95 -22.05 15.10
C ALA A 64 9.78 -21.00 14.33
N MET A 65 10.27 -21.36 13.14
CA MET A 65 10.96 -20.43 12.24
C MET A 65 10.05 -19.28 11.78
N ALA A 66 8.83 -19.60 11.33
CA ALA A 66 7.86 -18.59 10.90
C ALA A 66 7.46 -17.64 12.05
N ALA A 67 7.23 -18.19 13.25
CA ALA A 67 6.93 -17.42 14.45
C ALA A 67 8.10 -16.51 14.84
N SER A 68 9.33 -17.01 14.79
CA SER A 68 10.54 -16.22 15.08
C SER A 68 10.71 -15.06 14.09
N ALA A 69 10.54 -15.33 12.80
CA ALA A 69 10.55 -14.29 11.77
C ALA A 69 9.42 -13.27 11.98
N GLY A 70 8.22 -13.73 12.35
CA GLY A 70 7.07 -12.88 12.66
C GLY A 70 7.31 -11.97 13.86
N ILE A 71 7.92 -12.48 14.94
CA ILE A 71 8.30 -11.67 16.11
C ILE A 71 9.28 -10.56 15.70
N VAL A 72 10.35 -10.91 14.98
CA VAL A 72 11.33 -9.94 14.49
C VAL A 72 10.67 -8.92 13.56
N PHE A 73 9.83 -9.38 12.63
CA PHE A 73 9.11 -8.54 11.70
C PHE A 73 8.28 -7.49 12.45
N LEU A 74 7.48 -7.89 13.43
CA LEU A 74 6.60 -6.99 14.17
C LEU A 74 7.40 -5.97 14.99
N ILE A 75 8.44 -6.42 15.69
CA ILE A 75 9.29 -5.52 16.49
C ILE A 75 9.99 -4.51 15.57
N ALA A 76 10.60 -4.99 14.49
CA ALA A 76 11.28 -4.13 13.52
C ALA A 76 10.30 -3.16 12.85
N LEU A 77 9.12 -3.63 12.45
CA LEU A 77 8.08 -2.79 11.86
C LEU A 77 7.68 -1.66 12.80
N ILE A 78 7.45 -1.95 14.09
CA ILE A 78 7.11 -0.92 15.08
C ILE A 78 8.25 0.10 15.21
N VAL A 79 9.49 -0.36 15.40
CA VAL A 79 10.65 0.52 15.59
C VAL A 79 10.87 1.40 14.37
N VAL A 80 10.93 0.81 13.18
CA VAL A 80 11.15 1.54 11.92
C VAL A 80 9.99 2.48 11.64
N SER A 81 8.74 2.07 11.85
CA SER A 81 7.57 2.94 11.65
C SER A 81 7.62 4.15 12.57
N VAL A 82 8.00 3.99 13.84
CA VAL A 82 8.11 5.12 14.77
C VAL A 82 9.18 6.12 14.31
N ILE A 83 10.34 5.62 13.87
CA ILE A 83 11.43 6.47 13.36
C ILE A 83 10.97 7.21 12.10
N THR A 84 10.36 6.50 11.16
CA THR A 84 9.96 7.08 9.88
C THR A 84 8.78 8.03 10.01
N MET A 85 7.85 7.79 10.94
CA MET A 85 6.78 8.75 11.27
C MET A 85 7.37 10.09 11.72
N LYS A 86 8.35 10.08 12.63
CA LYS A 86 9.02 11.31 13.08
C LYS A 86 9.74 12.03 11.95
N LEU A 87 10.41 11.27 11.07
CA LEU A 87 11.06 11.84 9.90
C LEU A 87 10.05 12.50 8.94
N ALA A 88 8.89 11.87 8.75
CA ALA A 88 7.83 12.42 7.91
C ALA A 88 7.24 13.71 8.51
N ASP A 89 7.05 13.76 9.84
CA ASP A 89 6.60 14.97 10.54
C ASP A 89 7.56 16.14 10.28
N TRP A 90 8.88 15.88 10.40
CA TRP A 90 9.92 16.90 10.13
C TRP A 90 9.89 17.42 8.69
N ILE A 91 9.63 16.56 7.71
CA ILE A 91 9.53 16.97 6.30
C ILE A 91 8.31 17.89 6.09
N ILE A 92 7.17 17.51 6.66
CA ILE A 92 5.91 18.25 6.50
C ILE A 92 5.98 19.63 7.17
N ASP A 93 6.65 19.74 8.32
CA ASP A 93 6.82 21.00 9.05
C ASP A 93 7.86 21.94 8.42
N SER A 94 8.63 21.45 7.45
CA SER A 94 9.63 22.25 6.73
C SER A 94 9.04 23.05 5.56
N ARG A 95 9.85 23.91 4.94
CA ARG A 95 9.50 24.61 3.68
C ARG A 95 9.16 23.64 2.52
N ILE A 96 9.61 22.38 2.62
CA ILE A 96 9.37 21.33 1.62
C ILE A 96 7.97 20.72 1.79
N GLY A 97 7.27 20.97 2.91
CA GLY A 97 5.94 20.40 3.17
C GLY A 97 4.90 20.71 2.09
N ALA A 98 4.96 21.89 1.45
CA ALA A 98 4.08 22.20 0.32
C ALA A 98 4.33 21.29 -0.89
N LEU A 99 5.60 20.99 -1.19
CA LEU A 99 5.98 20.05 -2.24
C LEU A 99 5.60 18.60 -1.87
N ASP A 100 5.74 18.23 -0.61
CA ASP A 100 5.36 16.91 -0.12
C ASP A 100 3.85 16.63 -0.30
N ARG A 101 3.01 17.65 -0.06
CA ARG A 101 1.56 17.56 -0.27
C ARG A 101 1.19 17.46 -1.75
N THR A 102 1.85 18.21 -2.63
CA THR A 102 1.57 18.14 -4.09
C THR A 102 2.02 16.81 -4.68
N LEU A 103 3.18 16.30 -4.27
CA LEU A 103 3.60 14.93 -4.61
C LEU A 103 2.63 13.89 -4.02
N GLY A 104 2.09 14.14 -2.83
CA GLY A 104 1.09 13.29 -2.19
C GLY A 104 -0.17 13.19 -3.03
N PHE A 105 -0.63 14.31 -3.60
CA PHE A 105 -1.75 14.32 -4.53
C PHE A 105 -1.49 13.45 -5.77
N LEU A 106 -0.34 13.62 -6.42
CA LEU A 106 0.02 12.84 -7.63
C LEU A 106 0.13 11.34 -7.32
N TYR A 107 0.77 11.01 -6.21
CA TYR A 107 0.89 9.63 -5.73
C TYR A 107 -0.49 9.03 -5.41
N GLY A 108 -1.34 9.76 -4.69
CA GLY A 108 -2.69 9.30 -4.36
C GLY A 108 -3.57 9.15 -5.60
N ALA A 109 -3.40 9.99 -6.61
CA ALA A 109 -4.09 9.83 -7.89
C ALA A 109 -3.62 8.55 -8.61
N ALA A 110 -2.31 8.35 -8.73
CA ALA A 110 -1.75 7.13 -9.35
C ALA A 110 -2.21 5.86 -8.63
N ARG A 111 -2.17 5.86 -7.29
CA ARG A 111 -2.67 4.77 -6.45
C ARG A 111 -4.18 4.54 -6.65
N GLY A 112 -4.96 5.61 -6.71
CA GLY A 112 -6.41 5.55 -6.92
C GLY A 112 -6.76 4.84 -8.23
N VAL A 113 -6.09 5.23 -9.32
CA VAL A 113 -6.23 4.58 -10.63
C VAL A 113 -5.81 3.11 -10.54
N LEU A 114 -4.66 2.81 -9.93
CA LEU A 114 -4.15 1.45 -9.80
C LEU A 114 -5.11 0.54 -9.02
N VAL A 115 -5.71 1.03 -7.92
CA VAL A 115 -6.68 0.25 -7.13
C VAL A 115 -7.93 -0.05 -7.96
N VAL A 116 -8.45 0.91 -8.72
CA VAL A 116 -9.61 0.70 -9.59
C VAL A 116 -9.27 -0.27 -10.73
N ALA A 117 -8.08 -0.18 -11.31
CA ALA A 117 -7.60 -1.11 -12.34
C ALA A 117 -7.53 -2.55 -11.80
N VAL A 118 -6.89 -2.76 -10.64
CA VAL A 118 -6.82 -4.08 -9.99
C VAL A 118 -8.22 -4.62 -9.67
N ALA A 119 -9.14 -3.77 -9.20
CA ALA A 119 -10.52 -4.16 -8.93
C ALA A 119 -11.26 -4.60 -10.21
N LEU A 120 -11.02 -3.93 -11.34
CA LEU A 120 -11.59 -4.32 -12.63
C LEU A 120 -10.99 -5.61 -13.16
N LEU A 121 -9.68 -5.80 -13.05
CA LEU A 121 -9.03 -7.06 -13.43
C LEU A 121 -9.61 -8.24 -12.63
N PHE A 122 -9.76 -8.04 -11.32
CA PHE A 122 -10.40 -9.03 -10.44
C PHE A 122 -11.86 -9.28 -10.82
N PHE A 123 -12.62 -8.21 -11.12
CA PHE A 123 -14.02 -8.33 -11.56
C PHE A 123 -14.14 -9.09 -12.89
N ASN A 124 -13.29 -8.79 -13.87
CA ASN A 124 -13.28 -9.48 -15.17
C ASN A 124 -12.93 -10.95 -15.03
N TRP A 125 -11.96 -11.28 -14.17
CA TRP A 125 -11.61 -12.66 -13.85
C TRP A 125 -12.80 -13.41 -13.21
N LEU A 126 -13.54 -12.75 -12.32
CA LEU A 126 -14.69 -13.34 -11.63
C LEU A 126 -15.95 -13.46 -12.51
N ALA A 127 -16.25 -12.44 -13.32
CA ALA A 127 -17.48 -12.33 -14.11
C ALA A 127 -17.42 -13.07 -15.46
N GLY A 128 -16.23 -13.49 -15.92
CA GLY A 128 -16.04 -14.18 -17.19
C GLY A 128 -16.27 -13.28 -18.42
N ALA A 129 -16.50 -13.89 -19.59
CA ALA A 129 -16.45 -13.20 -20.90
C ALA A 129 -17.58 -12.18 -21.18
N LYS A 130 -18.64 -12.12 -20.37
CA LYS A 130 -19.75 -11.17 -20.56
C LYS A 130 -19.62 -9.97 -19.62
N ALA A 131 -18.72 -9.06 -19.97
CA ALA A 131 -18.61 -7.78 -19.27
C ALA A 131 -19.92 -6.97 -19.46
N PRO A 132 -20.50 -6.42 -18.38
CA PRO A 132 -21.72 -5.62 -18.47
C PRO A 132 -21.48 -4.30 -19.22
N ALA A 133 -22.55 -3.76 -19.84
CA ALA A 133 -22.46 -2.62 -20.76
C ALA A 133 -21.86 -1.34 -20.15
N TRP A 134 -21.92 -1.18 -18.82
CA TRP A 134 -21.34 -0.03 -18.11
C TRP A 134 -19.82 -0.12 -17.90
N ILE A 135 -19.22 -1.31 -18.08
CA ILE A 135 -17.77 -1.52 -18.14
C ILE A 135 -17.32 -1.52 -19.61
N ALA A 136 -18.05 -2.23 -20.47
CA ALA A 136 -17.67 -2.41 -21.87
C ALA A 136 -17.54 -1.08 -22.64
N ASN A 137 -18.39 -0.10 -22.33
CA ASN A 137 -18.45 1.20 -22.99
C ASN A 137 -17.69 2.32 -22.25
N ALA A 138 -16.96 2.00 -21.17
CA ALA A 138 -16.30 3.02 -20.36
C ALA A 138 -15.10 3.64 -21.09
N LYS A 139 -14.99 4.96 -21.03
CA LYS A 139 -13.91 5.70 -21.70
C LYS A 139 -12.57 5.48 -21.00
N SER A 140 -12.60 5.26 -19.68
CA SER A 140 -11.42 4.98 -18.88
C SER A 140 -10.88 3.56 -19.05
N ARG A 141 -11.61 2.68 -19.74
CA ARG A 141 -11.25 1.27 -19.86
C ARG A 141 -9.82 1.04 -20.41
N PRO A 142 -9.35 1.72 -21.47
CA PRO A 142 -7.98 1.54 -21.97
C PRO A 142 -6.88 1.99 -21.01
N LEU A 143 -7.20 2.79 -19.99
CA LEU A 143 -6.24 3.21 -18.94
C LEU A 143 -6.15 2.21 -17.79
N LEU A 144 -7.11 1.26 -17.71
CA LEU A 144 -7.29 0.34 -16.58
C LEU A 144 -7.04 -1.13 -16.96
N GLU A 145 -6.75 -1.41 -18.23
CA GLU A 145 -6.36 -2.72 -18.77
C GLU A 145 -4.83 -2.90 -18.78
#